data_AF-A0A8T2N1B4-F1
#
_entry.id   AF-A0A8T2N1B4-F1
#
_cell.length_a   1.000
_cell.length_b   1.000
_cell.length_c   1.000
_cell.angle_alpha   90.00
_cell.angle_beta   90.00
_cell.angle_gamma   90.00
#
_symmetry.space_group_name_H-M   'P 1'
#
loop_
_entity.id
_entity.type
_entity.pdbx_description
1 polymer ?
#
loop_
_entity_poly.entity_id
_entity_poly.type
_entity_poly.pdbx_seq_one_letter_code
_entity_poly.pdbx_strand_id
1 'polypeptide(L)'
;MRPGKRKKWRNVHDADGGSEREGRAEPTELCPERILGNERRRNCPKPCKQDRDCPNKRQCLCDGQCGLSCVAPGRTCPWPLTPSPNSIVHLLSPAPSFSALLEIRCQPGFTMTNGVFCPPPREVDQGYLVAVQRPEYEVGDAIYYLCKKTFLLDGPNRVNCLPNGTWSTIPFCRGEKLWPYDIPERMVPHGQSVTFYCKHPEKYCSFTSTQTCFDGQLSAPTCYLEPTWLQFKLFPHRLVSEIEQCDPSDLNVTIPHPLF
;
A
#
# COMPACT_ATOMS: atom_id res chain seq x y z
N MET A 1 -6.57 40.93 -1.20
CA MET A 1 -7.71 40.19 -0.61
C MET A 1 -8.70 39.84 -1.71
N ARG A 2 -8.86 38.54 -2.01
CA ARG A 2 -9.98 38.04 -2.82
C ARG A 2 -10.79 37.08 -1.94
N PRO A 3 -12.04 37.41 -1.57
CA PRO A 3 -12.96 36.42 -1.03
C PRO A 3 -14.05 36.11 -2.07
N GLY A 4 -13.97 34.95 -2.68
CA GLY A 4 -15.10 34.31 -3.36
C GLY A 4 -15.71 33.26 -2.41
N LYS A 5 -16.82 33.61 -1.75
CA LYS A 5 -17.74 32.64 -1.16
C LYS A 5 -19.16 33.14 -1.38
N ARG A 6 -20.01 32.32 -2.01
CA ARG A 6 -21.29 31.88 -1.42
C ARG A 6 -21.92 30.75 -2.25
N LYS A 7 -22.33 29.73 -1.50
CA LYS A 7 -23.05 28.53 -1.86
C LYS A 7 -24.48 28.89 -2.32
N LYS A 8 -25.06 28.14 -3.24
CA LYS A 8 -26.51 28.09 -3.44
C LYS A 8 -26.95 26.65 -3.71
N TRP A 9 -27.58 26.06 -2.70
CA TRP A 9 -28.35 24.82 -2.82
C TRP A 9 -29.71 25.16 -3.42
N ARG A 10 -30.24 24.29 -4.29
CA ARG A 10 -31.64 24.30 -4.70
C ARG A 10 -32.10 22.84 -4.79
N ASN A 11 -32.91 22.43 -3.82
CA ASN A 11 -33.76 21.24 -3.89
C ASN A 11 -35.13 21.71 -4.36
N VAL A 12 -35.68 21.06 -5.38
CA VAL A 12 -37.11 20.91 -5.64
C VAL A 12 -37.26 19.65 -6.50
N HIS A 13 -38.10 18.71 -6.10
CA HIS A 13 -39.12 18.08 -6.95
C HIS A 13 -39.97 17.14 -6.10
N ASP A 14 -41.20 17.59 -5.80
CA ASP A 14 -42.36 16.77 -5.48
C ASP A 14 -43.16 16.56 -6.78
N ALA A 15 -43.61 15.33 -7.04
CA ALA A 15 -44.84 15.00 -7.77
C ALA A 15 -45.13 13.49 -7.72
N ASP A 16 -45.97 13.12 -6.76
CA ASP A 16 -47.13 12.21 -6.77
C ASP A 16 -47.26 11.03 -7.78
N GLY A 17 -47.48 9.83 -7.21
CA GLY A 17 -48.67 8.98 -7.45
C GLY A 17 -48.81 8.16 -8.75
N GLY A 18 -48.72 6.82 -8.64
CA GLY A 18 -49.30 5.90 -9.64
C GLY A 18 -48.78 4.45 -9.57
N SER A 19 -49.61 3.55 -9.03
CA SER A 19 -49.39 2.09 -8.88
C SER A 19 -49.79 1.32 -10.15
N GLU A 20 -48.99 0.36 -10.60
CA GLU A 20 -49.47 -0.95 -11.11
C GLU A 20 -48.32 -1.97 -11.24
N ARG A 21 -48.68 -3.25 -11.06
CA ARG A 21 -47.82 -4.40 -10.80
C ARG A 21 -47.28 -5.03 -12.10
N GLU A 22 -46.12 -5.68 -11.99
CA GLU A 22 -45.78 -7.04 -12.49
C GLU A 22 -44.30 -7.07 -12.93
N GLY A 23 -43.57 -8.12 -12.55
CA GLY A 23 -42.31 -8.48 -13.23
C GLY A 23 -41.04 -8.21 -12.44
N ARG A 24 -40.67 -9.20 -11.64
CA ARG A 24 -39.32 -9.41 -11.12
C ARG A 24 -38.31 -9.38 -12.27
N ALA A 25 -37.40 -8.41 -12.27
CA ALA A 25 -36.14 -8.49 -13.00
C ALA A 25 -35.01 -8.27 -11.99
N GLU A 26 -34.49 -9.39 -11.49
CA GLU A 26 -33.18 -9.46 -10.85
C GLU A 26 -32.10 -8.85 -11.76
N PRO A 27 -30.95 -8.40 -11.19
CA PRO A 27 -29.85 -7.89 -11.98
C PRO A 27 -29.45 -8.99 -12.96
N THR A 28 -29.56 -8.71 -14.26
CA THR A 28 -28.98 -9.56 -15.28
C THR A 28 -27.49 -9.64 -15.00
N GLU A 29 -27.03 -10.80 -14.56
CA GLU A 29 -25.61 -11.16 -14.55
C GLU A 29 -25.08 -11.00 -15.97
N LEU A 30 -24.52 -9.83 -16.26
CA LEU A 30 -23.84 -9.57 -17.52
C LEU A 30 -22.61 -10.47 -17.53
N CYS A 31 -22.65 -11.51 -18.39
CA CYS A 31 -21.50 -12.37 -18.61
C CYS A 31 -20.27 -11.50 -18.94
N PRO A 32 -19.11 -11.73 -18.30
CA PRO A 32 -17.91 -10.92 -18.52
C PRO A 32 -17.48 -10.91 -19.99
N GLU A 33 -16.92 -9.79 -20.43
CA GLU A 33 -16.39 -9.68 -21.79
C GLU A 33 -15.17 -10.59 -21.99
N ARG A 34 -15.08 -11.17 -23.20
CA ARG A 34 -13.98 -12.08 -23.56
C ARG A 34 -12.65 -11.35 -23.56
N ILE A 35 -11.69 -11.82 -22.76
CA ILE A 35 -10.35 -11.24 -22.69
C ILE A 35 -9.56 -11.60 -23.96
N LEU A 36 -9.29 -10.61 -24.82
CA LEU A 36 -8.48 -10.77 -26.02
C LEU A 36 -6.99 -10.55 -25.69
N GLY A 37 -6.11 -11.49 -26.07
CA GLY A 37 -4.65 -11.29 -26.00
C GLY A 37 -3.85 -12.19 -25.05
N ASN A 38 -4.49 -13.12 -24.30
CA ASN A 38 -3.78 -14.13 -23.49
C ASN A 38 -4.18 -15.57 -23.85
N GLU A 39 -4.24 -15.89 -25.14
CA GLU A 39 -4.65 -17.21 -25.67
C GLU A 39 -3.59 -18.32 -25.46
N ARG A 40 -2.59 -18.15 -24.58
CA ARG A 40 -1.49 -19.11 -24.42
C ARG A 40 -1.77 -20.27 -23.46
N ARG A 41 -2.96 -20.38 -22.84
CA ARG A 41 -3.28 -21.51 -21.95
C ARG A 41 -4.66 -22.17 -22.11
N ARG A 42 -5.62 -21.62 -22.87
CA ARG A 42 -6.92 -22.27 -23.15
C ARG A 42 -7.48 -21.89 -24.51
N ASN A 43 -8.13 -22.85 -25.17
CA ASN A 43 -8.81 -22.68 -26.45
C ASN A 43 -10.30 -22.39 -26.21
N CYS A 44 -10.72 -21.13 -26.30
CA CYS A 44 -12.11 -20.72 -26.09
C CYS A 44 -13.03 -21.17 -27.25
N PRO A 45 -14.26 -21.65 -26.99
CA PRO A 45 -15.24 -21.97 -28.03
C PRO A 45 -15.66 -20.75 -28.87
N LYS A 46 -16.42 -21.02 -29.95
CA LYS A 46 -16.98 -19.98 -30.85
C LYS A 46 -17.81 -18.98 -30.02
N PRO A 47 -17.60 -17.67 -30.16
CA PRO A 47 -18.43 -16.68 -29.49
C PRO A 47 -19.85 -16.66 -30.05
N CYS A 48 -20.82 -16.26 -29.22
CA CYS A 48 -22.24 -16.21 -29.58
C CYS A 48 -22.97 -15.08 -28.84
N LYS A 49 -24.18 -14.74 -29.28
CA LYS A 49 -25.11 -13.87 -28.55
C LYS A 49 -26.37 -14.60 -28.09
N GLN A 50 -26.75 -15.65 -28.80
CA GLN A 50 -27.96 -16.44 -28.56
C GLN A 50 -27.77 -17.86 -29.09
N ASP A 51 -28.56 -18.82 -28.61
CA ASP A 51 -28.41 -20.26 -28.92
C ASP A 51 -28.37 -20.58 -30.42
N ARG A 52 -29.12 -19.83 -31.24
CA ARG A 52 -29.16 -20.05 -32.71
C ARG A 52 -27.84 -19.74 -33.42
N ASP A 53 -26.92 -18.99 -32.79
CA ASP A 53 -25.61 -18.67 -33.36
C ASP A 53 -24.63 -19.87 -33.26
N CYS A 54 -25.04 -20.90 -32.49
CA CYS A 54 -24.23 -22.05 -32.13
C CYS A 54 -24.53 -23.30 -32.97
N PRO A 55 -23.50 -23.94 -33.55
CA PRO A 55 -23.68 -25.15 -34.35
C PRO A 55 -23.89 -26.38 -33.45
N ASN A 56 -24.53 -27.42 -34.00
CA ASN A 56 -24.59 -28.78 -33.42
C ASN A 56 -25.18 -28.87 -32.00
N LYS A 57 -26.44 -28.43 -31.81
CA LYS A 57 -27.20 -28.50 -30.54
C LYS A 57 -26.48 -27.87 -29.33
N ARG A 58 -25.55 -26.94 -29.58
CA ARG A 58 -24.87 -26.17 -28.54
C ARG A 58 -25.73 -24.99 -28.12
N GLN A 59 -25.51 -24.52 -26.90
CA GLN A 59 -26.19 -23.37 -26.33
C GLN A 59 -25.20 -22.22 -26.13
N CYS A 60 -25.71 -21.00 -26.20
CA CYS A 60 -24.94 -19.80 -25.97
C CYS A 60 -24.98 -19.47 -24.49
N LEU A 61 -23.90 -19.81 -23.79
CA LEU A 61 -23.84 -19.71 -22.34
C LEU A 61 -22.56 -19.01 -21.90
N CYS A 62 -22.57 -18.51 -20.66
CA CYS A 62 -21.42 -17.81 -20.10
C CYS A 62 -20.30 -18.79 -19.72
N ASP A 63 -19.18 -18.72 -20.44
CA ASP A 63 -18.02 -19.60 -20.31
C ASP A 63 -16.86 -18.90 -19.56
N GLY A 64 -17.21 -18.23 -18.46
CA GLY A 64 -16.29 -17.46 -17.63
C GLY A 64 -15.49 -16.44 -18.45
N GLN A 65 -14.16 -16.54 -18.45
CA GLN A 65 -13.26 -15.61 -19.14
C GLN A 65 -13.39 -15.63 -20.67
N CYS A 66 -14.01 -16.66 -21.25
CA CYS A 66 -14.29 -16.71 -22.68
C CYS A 66 -15.54 -15.88 -23.06
N GLY A 67 -16.25 -15.31 -22.08
CA GLY A 67 -17.52 -14.62 -22.26
C GLY A 67 -18.61 -15.57 -22.77
N LEU A 68 -19.57 -15.03 -23.53
CA LEU A 68 -20.61 -15.84 -24.18
C LEU A 68 -20.00 -16.71 -25.28
N SER A 69 -20.08 -18.03 -25.10
CA SER A 69 -19.51 -19.00 -26.02
C SER A 69 -20.45 -20.19 -26.27
N CYS A 70 -20.26 -20.86 -27.42
CA CYS A 70 -21.04 -22.02 -27.81
C CYS A 70 -20.60 -23.28 -27.06
N VAL A 71 -21.27 -23.56 -25.96
CA VAL A 71 -20.98 -24.68 -25.04
C VAL A 71 -21.89 -25.87 -25.35
N ALA A 72 -21.38 -27.09 -25.13
CA ALA A 72 -22.16 -28.33 -25.24
C ALA A 72 -22.78 -28.67 -23.88
N PRO A 73 -24.11 -28.56 -23.70
CA PRO A 73 -24.76 -28.68 -22.39
C PRO A 73 -24.65 -30.07 -21.75
N GLY A 74 -24.48 -31.11 -22.57
CA GLY A 74 -24.35 -32.50 -22.11
C GLY A 74 -22.93 -32.91 -21.67
N ARG A 75 -21.96 -31.98 -21.64
CA ARG A 75 -20.60 -32.24 -21.15
C ARG A 75 -20.55 -31.95 -19.65
N THR A 76 -20.14 -32.93 -18.85
CA THR A 76 -19.91 -32.76 -17.41
C THR A 76 -18.41 -32.84 -17.10
N CYS A 77 -17.99 -32.15 -16.05
CA CYS A 77 -16.65 -32.32 -15.48
C CYS A 77 -16.69 -33.43 -14.41
N PRO A 78 -15.58 -34.16 -14.16
CA PRO A 78 -15.50 -35.09 -13.04
C PRO A 78 -15.81 -34.39 -11.71
N TRP A 79 -16.76 -34.94 -10.94
CA TRP A 79 -17.13 -34.45 -9.61
C TRP A 79 -17.31 -35.64 -8.65
N PRO A 80 -16.82 -35.56 -7.40
CA PRO A 80 -16.06 -34.45 -6.79
C PRO A 80 -14.67 -34.26 -7.43
N LEU A 81 -14.15 -33.03 -7.39
CA LEU A 81 -12.75 -32.79 -7.75
C LEU A 81 -11.84 -33.65 -6.88
N THR A 82 -10.74 -34.15 -7.44
CA THR A 82 -9.79 -34.99 -6.70
C THR A 82 -9.27 -34.25 -5.46
N PRO A 83 -9.28 -34.87 -4.27
CA PRO A 83 -8.78 -34.23 -3.05
C PRO A 83 -7.33 -33.76 -3.22
N SER A 84 -7.08 -32.49 -2.95
CA SER A 84 -5.74 -31.92 -2.87
C SER A 84 -5.29 -31.93 -1.41
N PRO A 85 -4.06 -32.38 -1.10
CA PRO A 85 -3.54 -32.33 0.26
C PRO A 85 -3.34 -30.89 0.79
N ASN A 86 -3.44 -29.88 -0.08
CA ASN A 86 -3.07 -28.50 0.25
C ASN A 86 -4.27 -27.53 0.19
N SER A 87 -5.44 -28.00 -0.25
CA SER A 87 -6.59 -27.14 -0.48
C SER A 87 -7.92 -27.88 -0.29
N ILE A 88 -8.91 -27.16 0.24
CA ILE A 88 -10.29 -27.63 0.41
C ILE A 88 -11.16 -26.94 -0.65
N VAL A 89 -12.06 -27.70 -1.27
CA VAL A 89 -13.02 -27.19 -2.25
C VAL A 89 -14.41 -27.24 -1.63
N HIS A 90 -15.13 -26.11 -1.68
CA HIS A 90 -16.51 -25.99 -1.27
C HIS A 90 -17.39 -25.64 -2.48
N LEU A 91 -18.44 -26.43 -2.71
CA LEU A 91 -19.45 -26.09 -3.71
C LEU A 91 -20.40 -25.05 -3.09
N LEU A 92 -20.44 -23.84 -3.67
CA LEU A 92 -21.33 -22.76 -3.20
C LEU A 92 -22.73 -22.88 -3.83
N SER A 93 -22.81 -23.47 -5.02
CA SER A 93 -24.10 -23.72 -5.68
C SER A 93 -24.81 -24.97 -5.13
N PRO A 94 -26.15 -25.09 -5.29
CA PRO A 94 -26.91 -26.25 -4.81
C PRO A 94 -26.53 -27.57 -5.48
N ALA A 95 -26.00 -27.51 -6.70
CA ALA A 95 -25.59 -28.67 -7.49
C ALA A 95 -24.41 -28.31 -8.40
N PRO A 96 -23.55 -29.28 -8.76
CA PRO A 96 -22.44 -29.08 -9.70
C PRO A 96 -22.95 -29.07 -11.15
N SER A 97 -23.76 -28.06 -11.48
CA SER A 97 -24.30 -27.82 -12.81
C SER A 97 -23.42 -26.86 -13.61
N PHE A 98 -23.79 -26.63 -14.87
CA PHE A 98 -23.24 -25.52 -15.64
C PHE A 98 -23.36 -24.22 -14.84
N SER A 99 -22.33 -23.37 -14.91
CA SER A 99 -22.15 -22.13 -14.14
C SER A 99 -22.22 -22.25 -12.61
N ALA A 100 -22.06 -23.46 -12.05
CA ALA A 100 -21.95 -23.61 -10.59
C ALA A 100 -20.70 -22.89 -10.05
N LEU A 101 -20.87 -22.21 -8.92
CA LEU A 101 -19.80 -21.53 -8.19
C LEU A 101 -19.17 -22.49 -7.17
N LEU A 102 -17.84 -22.49 -7.15
CA LEU A 102 -17.04 -23.20 -6.18
C LEU A 102 -16.03 -22.25 -5.54
N GLU A 103 -15.72 -22.49 -4.28
CA GLU A 103 -14.68 -21.80 -3.53
C GLU A 103 -13.54 -22.78 -3.24
N ILE A 104 -12.30 -22.36 -3.48
CA ILE A 104 -11.10 -23.13 -3.13
C ILE A 104 -10.36 -22.36 -2.04
N ARG A 105 -10.12 -23.01 -0.90
CA ARG A 105 -9.36 -22.46 0.21
C ARG A 105 -8.11 -23.28 0.44
N CYS A 106 -6.99 -22.64 0.74
CA CYS A 106 -5.82 -23.36 1.23
C CYS A 106 -6.12 -24.00 2.59
N GLN A 107 -5.61 -25.20 2.81
CA GLN A 107 -5.55 -25.75 4.16
C GLN A 107 -4.60 -24.90 5.02
N PRO A 108 -4.79 -24.87 6.35
CA PRO A 108 -3.85 -24.20 7.24
C PRO A 108 -2.41 -24.64 6.98
N GLY A 109 -1.50 -23.69 6.77
CA GLY A 109 -0.09 -23.95 6.43
C GLY A 109 0.25 -23.91 4.93
N PHE A 110 -0.75 -23.77 4.05
CA PHE A 110 -0.54 -23.62 2.59
C PHE A 110 -1.00 -22.25 2.09
N THR A 111 -0.36 -21.73 1.03
CA THR A 111 -0.69 -20.44 0.41
C THR A 111 -0.68 -20.56 -1.12
N MET A 112 -1.53 -19.78 -1.80
CA MET A 112 -1.57 -19.73 -3.27
C MET A 112 -0.40 -18.88 -3.79
N THR A 113 0.61 -19.51 -4.39
CA THR A 113 1.86 -18.86 -4.82
C THR A 113 1.73 -17.87 -5.99
N ASN A 114 0.54 -17.72 -6.60
CA ASN A 114 0.32 -16.91 -7.82
C ASN A 114 -0.55 -15.66 -7.61
N GLY A 115 -0.75 -15.19 -6.39
CA GLY A 115 -1.60 -14.01 -6.14
C GLY A 115 -1.37 -13.33 -4.81
N VAL A 116 -0.14 -13.40 -4.28
CA VAL A 116 0.19 -12.66 -3.06
C VAL A 116 0.57 -11.24 -3.48
N PHE A 117 -0.34 -10.30 -3.23
CA PHE A 117 -0.13 -8.89 -3.47
C PHE A 117 -0.17 -8.14 -2.14
N CYS A 118 0.52 -7.01 -2.08
CA CYS A 118 0.34 -6.08 -0.98
C CYS A 118 -0.86 -5.16 -1.25
N PRO A 119 -1.65 -4.84 -0.22
CA PRO A 119 -2.74 -3.88 -0.34
C PRO A 119 -2.18 -2.47 -0.58
N PRO A 120 -3.03 -1.51 -0.98
CA PRO A 120 -2.65 -0.11 -1.08
C PRO A 120 -1.97 0.36 0.23
N PRO A 121 -0.77 0.96 0.15
CA PRO A 121 -0.02 1.37 1.33
C PRO A 121 -0.73 2.49 2.08
N ARG A 122 -0.55 2.48 3.40
CA ARG A 122 -1.20 3.46 4.29
C ARG A 122 -0.45 4.79 4.24
N GLU A 123 -1.18 5.89 4.39
CA GLU A 123 -0.55 7.18 4.64
C GLU A 123 0.05 7.23 6.05
N VAL A 124 1.10 8.03 6.23
CA VAL A 124 1.76 8.27 7.51
C VAL A 124 1.46 9.69 7.95
N ASP A 125 1.06 9.87 9.21
CA ASP A 125 0.80 11.20 9.75
C ASP A 125 2.06 12.06 9.70
N GLN A 126 1.90 13.34 9.40
CA GLN A 126 3.01 14.28 9.18
C GLN A 126 4.03 13.86 8.09
N GLY A 127 3.63 12.96 7.19
CA GLY A 127 4.43 12.52 6.06
C GLY A 127 3.68 12.49 4.74
N TYR A 128 4.36 11.95 3.74
CA TYR A 128 3.91 11.79 2.36
C TYR A 128 4.28 10.38 1.89
N LEU A 129 3.33 9.70 1.27
CA LEU A 129 3.55 8.47 0.54
C LEU A 129 3.97 8.82 -0.90
N VAL A 130 5.08 8.26 -1.35
CA VAL A 130 5.60 8.39 -2.72
C VAL A 130 5.53 7.01 -3.39
N ALA A 131 4.42 6.78 -4.09
CA ALA A 131 4.14 5.55 -4.81
C ALA A 131 3.27 5.80 -6.04
N VAL A 132 3.32 4.87 -7.01
CA VAL A 132 2.34 4.83 -8.11
C VAL A 132 1.07 4.18 -7.58
N GLN A 133 -0.02 4.94 -7.48
CA GLN A 133 -1.29 4.42 -6.95
C GLN A 133 -1.82 3.26 -7.80
N ARG A 134 -1.93 2.09 -7.16
CA ARG A 134 -2.46 0.85 -7.73
C ARG A 134 -3.37 0.19 -6.70
N PRO A 135 -4.37 -0.60 -7.15
CA PRO A 135 -5.20 -1.39 -6.23
C PRO A 135 -4.38 -2.49 -5.52
N GLU A 136 -3.31 -2.98 -6.14
CA GLU A 136 -2.48 -4.10 -5.68
C GLU A 136 -1.02 -3.89 -6.11
N TYR A 137 -0.09 -4.40 -5.30
CA TYR A 137 1.36 -4.32 -5.54
C TYR A 137 2.00 -5.70 -5.52
N GLU A 138 2.93 -5.95 -6.43
CA GLU A 138 3.60 -7.25 -6.56
C GLU A 138 4.67 -7.42 -5.48
N VAL A 139 4.94 -8.67 -5.10
CA VAL A 139 6.05 -8.98 -4.19
C VAL A 139 7.36 -8.44 -4.76
N GLY A 140 8.09 -7.68 -3.95
CA GLY A 140 9.31 -7.00 -4.36
C GLY A 140 9.12 -5.54 -4.80
N ASP A 141 7.89 -5.10 -5.09
CA ASP A 141 7.59 -3.68 -5.34
C ASP A 141 8.07 -2.83 -4.16
N ALA A 142 8.61 -1.66 -4.48
CA ALA A 142 9.13 -0.72 -3.49
C ALA A 142 8.43 0.62 -3.57
N ILE A 143 8.12 1.17 -2.41
CA ILE A 143 7.52 2.49 -2.21
C ILE A 143 8.37 3.30 -1.24
N TYR A 144 8.16 4.62 -1.21
CA TYR A 144 8.92 5.51 -0.34
C TYR A 144 8.03 6.37 0.53
N TYR A 145 8.50 6.69 1.73
CA TYR A 145 7.88 7.64 2.64
C TYR A 145 8.82 8.81 2.92
N LEU A 146 8.26 10.01 2.95
CA LEU A 146 8.96 11.25 3.26
C LEU A 146 8.22 11.98 4.38
N CYS A 147 8.92 12.57 5.33
CA CYS A 147 8.29 13.42 6.34
C CYS A 147 8.14 14.85 5.84
N LYS A 148 7.14 15.57 6.38
CA LYS A 148 7.04 17.03 6.22
C LYS A 148 8.32 17.69 6.72
N LYS A 149 8.65 18.88 6.20
CA LYS A 149 9.92 19.59 6.44
C LYS A 149 10.31 19.70 7.92
N THR A 150 9.34 19.81 8.81
CA THR A 150 9.54 19.97 10.26
C THR A 150 9.54 18.66 11.03
N PHE A 151 9.42 17.50 10.41
CA PHE A 151 9.35 16.21 11.11
C PHE A 151 10.54 15.33 10.75
N LEU A 152 10.97 14.50 11.70
CA LEU A 152 12.03 13.52 11.47
C LEU A 152 11.43 12.16 11.06
N LEU A 153 12.03 11.55 10.04
CA LEU A 153 11.75 10.18 9.64
C LEU A 153 12.43 9.22 10.62
N ASP A 154 11.62 8.35 11.21
CA ASP A 154 12.02 7.30 12.11
C ASP A 154 11.71 5.93 11.48
N GLY A 155 12.76 5.21 11.10
CA GLY A 155 12.67 3.97 10.33
C GLY A 155 13.09 4.14 8.87
N PRO A 156 12.91 3.09 8.04
CA PRO A 156 13.40 3.07 6.67
C PRO A 156 12.53 3.96 5.76
N ASN A 157 13.17 4.74 4.90
CA ASN A 157 12.46 5.53 3.90
C ASN A 157 11.90 4.67 2.74
N ARG A 158 12.52 3.51 2.48
CA ARG A 158 12.11 2.54 1.45
C ARG A 158 11.42 1.35 2.09
N VAL A 159 10.22 1.03 1.58
CA VAL A 159 9.40 -0.07 2.08
C VAL A 159 9.08 -1.01 0.91
N ASN A 160 9.19 -2.31 1.13
CA ASN A 160 9.04 -3.33 0.10
C ASN A 160 7.82 -4.23 0.38
N CYS A 161 7.16 -4.69 -0.69
CA CYS A 161 6.12 -5.72 -0.57
C CYS A 161 6.77 -7.09 -0.33
N LEU A 162 6.40 -7.73 0.79
CA LEU A 162 6.98 -9.00 1.22
C LEU A 162 6.20 -10.21 0.65
N PRO A 163 6.83 -11.40 0.56
CA PRO A 163 6.17 -12.62 0.05
C PRO A 163 4.96 -13.11 0.85
N ASN A 164 4.69 -12.53 2.02
CA ASN A 164 3.51 -12.81 2.83
C ASN A 164 2.33 -11.84 2.57
N GLY A 165 2.45 -10.93 1.59
CA GLY A 165 1.41 -9.97 1.22
C GLY A 165 1.33 -8.75 2.15
N THR A 166 2.37 -8.52 2.96
CA THR A 166 2.48 -7.34 3.82
C THR A 166 3.63 -6.44 3.40
N TRP A 167 3.50 -5.15 3.69
CA TRP A 167 4.61 -4.22 3.57
C TRP A 167 5.66 -4.50 4.65
N SER A 168 6.93 -4.29 4.32
CA SER A 168 8.01 -4.24 5.31
C SER A 168 7.79 -3.09 6.31
N THR A 169 8.70 -2.93 7.27
CA THR A 169 8.59 -1.91 8.34
C THR A 169 8.25 -0.53 7.77
N ILE A 170 7.07 -0.01 8.13
CA ILE A 170 6.61 1.33 7.74
C ILE A 170 7.20 2.34 8.74
N PRO A 171 7.80 3.45 8.28
CA PRO A 171 8.40 4.44 9.16
C PRO A 171 7.35 5.35 9.83
N PHE A 172 7.78 6.05 10.86
CA PHE A 172 7.02 7.10 11.52
C PHE A 172 7.63 8.47 11.24
N CYS A 173 6.80 9.51 11.21
CA CYS A 173 7.27 10.89 11.26
C CYS A 173 7.04 11.43 12.67
N ARG A 174 8.13 11.58 13.45
CA ARG A 174 8.05 12.01 14.85
C ARG A 174 9.14 13.01 15.19
N GLY A 175 8.89 13.82 16.21
CA GLY A 175 9.80 14.88 16.65
C GLY A 175 9.81 16.06 15.68
N GLU A 176 9.62 17.26 16.22
CA GLU A 176 9.70 18.48 15.43
C GLU A 176 11.17 18.93 15.29
N LYS A 177 11.63 19.10 14.05
CA LYS A 177 12.89 19.77 13.72
C LYS A 177 12.72 21.27 13.99
N LEU A 178 13.05 21.67 15.22
CA LEU A 178 13.13 23.08 15.61
C LEU A 178 14.57 23.58 15.46
N TRP A 179 14.74 24.80 14.97
CA TRP A 179 16.04 25.47 15.09
C TRP A 179 16.30 25.81 16.56
N PRO A 180 17.56 25.79 17.03
CA PRO A 180 17.88 26.15 18.41
C PRO A 180 17.29 27.51 18.86
N TYR A 181 17.16 28.46 17.93
CA TYR A 181 16.56 29.77 18.19
C TYR A 181 15.02 29.79 18.22
N ASP A 182 14.40 28.78 17.60
CA ASP A 182 12.93 28.61 17.53
C ASP A 182 12.42 27.72 18.68
N ILE A 183 13.31 27.20 19.54
CA ILE A 183 12.92 26.48 20.75
C ILE A 183 12.16 27.45 21.66
N PRO A 184 10.91 27.11 22.08
CA PRO A 184 10.13 27.94 22.98
C PRO A 184 10.93 28.31 24.22
N GLU A 185 11.04 29.60 24.50
CA GLU A 185 11.79 30.16 25.64
C GLU A 185 13.28 29.77 25.68
N ARG A 186 13.82 29.14 24.62
CA ARG A 186 15.18 28.57 24.54
C ARG A 186 15.49 27.57 25.67
N MET A 187 14.46 26.92 26.21
CA MET A 187 14.59 25.98 27.31
C MET A 187 14.05 24.61 26.90
N VAL A 188 14.76 23.56 27.33
CA VAL A 188 14.33 22.17 27.16
C VAL A 188 13.84 21.67 28.52
N PRO A 189 12.56 21.29 28.66
CA PRO A 189 12.03 20.81 29.94
C PRO A 189 12.78 19.59 30.47
N HIS A 190 12.84 19.44 31.80
CA HIS A 190 13.39 18.26 32.44
C HIS A 190 12.71 16.97 31.92
N GLY A 191 13.51 15.95 31.64
CA GLY A 191 13.06 14.66 31.10
C GLY A 191 12.80 14.65 29.59
N GLN A 192 12.89 15.80 28.90
CA GLN A 192 12.79 15.84 27.44
C GLN A 192 14.12 15.51 26.78
N SER A 193 14.06 14.86 25.62
CA SER A 193 15.24 14.47 24.85
C SER A 193 15.41 15.34 23.61
N VAL A 194 16.65 15.69 23.31
CA VAL A 194 17.08 16.43 22.12
C VAL A 194 18.00 15.55 21.29
N THR A 195 17.70 15.43 20.00
CA THR A 195 18.50 14.64 19.06
C THR A 195 19.46 15.55 18.29
N PHE A 196 20.76 15.33 18.47
CA PHE A 196 21.83 16.00 17.73
C PHE A 196 22.19 15.21 16.48
N TYR A 197 22.57 15.91 15.40
CA TYR A 197 23.09 15.29 14.18
C TYR A 197 24.60 15.43 14.12
N CYS A 198 25.28 14.30 13.98
CA CYS A 198 26.72 14.19 13.89
C CYS A 198 27.14 13.65 12.52
N LYS A 199 28.27 14.14 12.02
CA LYS A 199 28.84 13.69 10.76
C LYS A 199 29.80 12.54 11.02
N HIS A 200 29.75 11.48 10.22
CA HIS A 200 30.71 10.39 10.32
C HIS A 200 32.14 10.92 10.04
N PRO A 201 33.17 10.48 10.80
CA PRO A 201 34.53 10.99 10.66
C PRO A 201 35.13 10.72 9.27
N GLU A 202 34.83 9.55 8.69
CA GLU A 202 35.46 9.09 7.43
C GLU A 202 34.50 9.03 6.25
N LYS A 203 33.18 9.08 6.48
CA LYS A 203 32.15 8.89 5.46
C LYS A 203 31.30 10.13 5.36
N TYR A 204 30.82 10.44 4.16
CA TYR A 204 29.91 11.56 3.96
C TYR A 204 28.46 11.12 4.29
N CYS A 205 28.19 10.89 5.57
CA CYS A 205 26.87 10.53 6.07
C CYS A 205 26.64 11.10 7.48
N SER A 206 25.37 11.19 7.89
CA SER A 206 24.95 11.67 9.20
C SER A 206 24.46 10.53 10.10
N PHE A 207 24.65 10.70 11.41
CA PHE A 207 24.06 9.84 12.44
C PHE A 207 23.53 10.71 13.58
N THR A 208 22.66 10.15 14.41
CA THR A 208 22.01 10.88 15.49
C THR A 208 22.55 10.49 16.86
N SER A 209 22.62 11.47 17.77
CA SER A 209 22.96 11.25 19.17
C SER A 209 21.94 11.96 20.05
N THR A 210 21.19 11.20 20.82
CA THR A 210 20.08 11.73 21.64
C THR A 210 20.55 11.95 23.08
N GLN A 211 20.34 13.16 23.58
CA GLN A 211 20.64 13.53 24.97
C GLN A 211 19.35 13.90 25.68
N THR A 212 19.26 13.63 26.98
CA THR A 212 18.08 13.97 27.79
C THR A 212 18.43 15.06 28.78
N CYS A 213 17.57 16.08 28.90
CA CYS A 213 17.71 17.13 29.90
C CYS A 213 17.44 16.52 31.28
N PHE A 214 18.45 16.50 32.16
CA PHE A 214 18.33 15.99 33.52
C PHE A 214 18.81 17.05 34.50
N ASP A 215 17.94 17.43 35.44
CA ASP A 215 18.19 18.47 36.45
C ASP A 215 18.82 19.77 35.90
N GLY A 216 18.27 20.28 34.78
CA GLY A 216 18.77 21.50 34.12
C GLY A 216 20.07 21.30 33.31
N GLN A 217 20.65 20.11 33.32
CA GLN A 217 21.84 19.76 32.57
C GLN A 217 21.45 19.09 31.24
N LEU A 218 21.85 19.71 30.12
CA LEU A 218 21.78 19.15 28.78
C LEU A 218 23.08 19.46 28.05
N SER A 219 23.93 18.44 27.83
CA SER A 219 25.22 18.60 27.14
C SER A 219 25.15 18.09 25.70
N ALA A 220 25.58 18.93 24.76
CA ALA A 220 25.77 18.50 23.37
C ALA A 220 26.90 17.46 23.29
N PRO A 221 26.77 16.43 22.44
CA PRO A 221 27.82 15.43 22.25
C PRO A 221 29.03 16.05 21.56
N THR A 222 30.22 15.48 21.78
CA THR A 222 31.49 15.99 21.20
C THR A 222 31.52 16.00 19.68
N CYS A 223 30.71 15.16 19.03
CA CYS A 223 30.59 15.10 17.58
C CYS A 223 29.72 16.22 16.98
N TYR A 224 28.97 16.96 17.82
CA TYR A 224 28.12 18.05 17.36
C TYR A 224 28.97 19.28 17.08
N LEU A 225 28.84 19.81 15.85
CA LEU A 225 29.47 21.05 15.43
C LEU A 225 28.36 22.05 15.11
N GLU A 226 28.29 23.14 15.88
CA GLU A 226 27.29 24.19 15.67
C GLU A 226 27.49 24.87 14.30
N PRO A 227 26.47 24.88 13.42
CA PRO A 227 26.61 25.53 12.13
C PRO A 227 26.69 27.05 12.30
N THR A 228 27.58 27.70 11.56
CA THR A 228 27.59 29.16 11.51
C THR A 228 26.29 29.69 10.91
N TRP A 229 25.89 30.91 11.29
CA TRP A 229 24.71 31.57 10.72
C TRP A 229 24.75 31.61 9.18
N LEU A 230 25.95 31.80 8.61
CA LEU A 230 26.14 31.84 7.16
C LEU A 230 25.88 30.47 6.50
N GLN A 231 26.40 29.39 7.08
CA GLN A 231 26.15 28.02 6.63
C GLN A 231 24.65 27.70 6.69
N PHE A 232 24.01 28.06 7.79
CA PHE A 232 22.58 27.85 7.99
C PHE A 232 21.73 28.57 6.94
N LYS A 233 21.97 29.88 6.73
CA LYS A 233 21.13 30.70 5.87
C LYS A 233 21.37 30.48 4.38
N LEU A 234 22.63 30.29 3.96
CA LEU A 234 23.00 30.22 2.55
C LEU A 234 23.09 28.78 2.03
N PHE A 235 23.36 27.81 2.91
CA PHE A 235 23.58 26.42 2.52
C PHE A 235 22.81 25.42 3.40
N PRO A 236 21.49 25.57 3.56
CA PRO A 236 20.70 24.70 4.45
C PRO A 236 20.79 23.22 4.05
N HIS A 237 20.87 22.90 2.75
CA HIS A 237 21.01 21.53 2.24
C HIS A 237 22.39 20.90 2.48
N ARG A 238 23.39 21.66 2.97
CA ARG A 238 24.72 21.14 3.31
C ARG A 238 24.91 20.89 4.80
N LEU A 239 23.86 21.11 5.60
CA LEU A 239 23.90 20.86 7.03
C LEU A 239 23.95 19.37 7.31
N VAL A 240 24.62 18.99 8.40
CA VAL A 240 24.74 17.58 8.81
C VAL A 240 23.37 16.94 9.04
N SER A 241 22.35 17.71 9.41
CA SER A 241 20.97 17.23 9.55
C SER A 241 20.26 16.93 8.22
N GLU A 242 20.83 17.35 7.09
CA GLU A 242 20.22 17.26 5.76
C GLU A 242 21.00 16.33 4.80
N ILE A 243 22.16 15.80 5.21
CA ILE A 243 22.89 14.76 4.44
C ILE A 243 22.34 13.36 4.75
N GLU A 244 22.57 12.41 3.84
CA GLU A 244 22.09 11.03 3.98
C GLU A 244 22.56 10.37 5.28
N GLN A 245 21.69 9.54 5.87
CA GLN A 245 22.01 8.81 7.09
C GLN A 245 23.01 7.68 6.81
N CYS A 246 23.90 7.42 7.76
CA CYS A 246 24.85 6.30 7.67
C CYS A 246 24.12 4.96 7.70
N ASP A 247 24.66 3.98 6.98
CA ASP A 247 24.20 2.60 7.09
C ASP A 247 24.49 2.07 8.51
N PRO A 248 23.61 1.25 9.13
CA PRO A 248 23.88 0.67 10.44
C PRO A 248 25.21 -0.11 10.53
N SER A 249 25.66 -0.71 9.43
CA SER A 249 26.96 -1.38 9.37
C SER A 249 28.14 -0.44 9.52
N ASP A 250 27.97 0.82 9.16
CA ASP A 250 29.00 1.86 9.25
C ASP A 250 29.14 2.43 10.66
N LEU A 251 28.09 2.30 11.49
CA LEU A 251 28.09 2.77 12.88
C LEU A 251 28.66 1.75 13.88
N ASN A 252 28.71 0.47 13.49
CA ASN A 252 29.23 -0.62 14.32
C ASN A 252 30.77 -0.72 14.33
N VAL A 253 31.45 0.09 13.53
CA VAL A 253 32.91 0.24 13.59
C VAL A 253 33.21 1.26 14.67
N THR A 254 33.26 0.78 15.92
CA THR A 254 33.76 1.48 17.13
C THR A 254 34.09 2.95 16.92
N ILE A 255 33.11 3.84 17.04
CA ILE A 255 33.40 5.23 17.38
C ILE A 255 34.07 5.15 18.76
N PRO A 256 35.35 5.52 18.91
CA PRO A 256 36.01 5.42 20.20
C PRO A 256 35.24 6.31 21.17
N HIS A 257 34.53 5.69 22.12
CA HIS A 257 34.04 6.40 23.29
C HIS A 257 35.26 7.05 23.95
N PRO A 258 35.26 8.38 24.20
CA PRO A 258 36.29 8.95 25.04
C PRO A 258 36.13 8.35 26.44
N LEU A 259 37.14 7.59 26.85
CA LEU A 259 37.32 7.18 28.24
C LEU A 259 37.47 8.45 29.09
N PHE A 260 36.47 8.77 29.90
CA PHE A 260 36.62 9.50 31.16
C PHE A 260 35.59 9.00 32.17
#